data_AF-A0A6A4SSI3-F1
#
_entry.id   AF-A0A6A4SSI3-F1
#
_cell.length_a   1.000
_cell.length_b   1.000
_cell.length_c   1.000
_cell.angle_alpha   90.00
_cell.angle_beta   90.00
_cell.angle_gamma   90.00
#
_symmetry.space_group_name_H-M   'P 1'
#
loop_
_entity.id
_entity.type
_entity.pdbx_description
1 polymer ?
#
loop_
_entity_poly.entity_id
_entity_poly.type
_entity_poly.pdbx_seq_one_letter_code
_entity_poly.pdbx_strand_id
1 'polypeptide(L)'
;MQKGLKKYFVNMDEYLSSVGLFRKMVARDASSLFRAVSEQLYYSQNYHRRIRQDCADFMRTNRCNFEPFVEGSFEKYLERLEDPKETVGQVEIKALSQLYRRCFLIYRYPGKPATVISEDDFVDKAVDDVV
;
A
#
# COMPACT_ATOMS: atom_id res chain seq x y z
N MET A 1 5.99 -31.55 -6.93
CA MET A 1 5.29 -30.67 -7.91
C MET A 1 5.58 -29.19 -7.63
N GLN A 2 6.79 -28.68 -7.91
CA GLN A 2 7.19 -27.27 -7.62
C GLN A 2 7.48 -26.41 -8.88
N LYS A 3 7.13 -26.88 -10.08
CA LYS A 3 7.55 -26.23 -11.35
C LYS A 3 6.61 -25.13 -11.87
N GLY A 4 5.49 -24.86 -11.21
CA GLY A 4 4.50 -23.87 -11.69
C GLY A 4 4.73 -22.42 -11.26
N LEU A 5 5.26 -22.19 -10.05
CA LEU A 5 5.33 -20.83 -9.48
C LEU A 5 6.49 -19.99 -10.06
N LYS A 6 7.58 -20.63 -10.49
CA LYS A 6 8.78 -19.93 -10.99
C LYS A 6 8.63 -19.25 -12.36
N LYS A 7 7.60 -19.58 -13.14
CA LYS A 7 7.43 -19.04 -14.52
C LYS A 7 6.69 -17.69 -14.57
N TYR A 8 5.97 -17.33 -13.51
CA TYR A 8 5.32 -16.00 -13.38
C TYR A 8 6.27 -14.91 -12.87
N PHE A 9 7.38 -15.30 -12.24
CA PHE A 9 8.47 -14.41 -11.86
C PHE A 9 9.54 -14.29 -12.96
N VAL A 10 9.19 -14.50 -14.23
CA VAL A 10 9.97 -13.89 -15.32
C VAL A 10 9.70 -12.39 -15.21
N ASN A 11 10.76 -11.63 -14.94
CA ASN A 11 11.02 -11.12 -13.60
C ASN A 11 10.35 -9.75 -13.38
N MET A 12 9.58 -9.60 -12.29
CA MET A 12 9.00 -8.30 -11.95
C MET A 12 10.09 -7.22 -11.88
N ASP A 13 11.30 -7.58 -11.43
CA ASP A 13 12.43 -6.65 -11.41
C ASP A 13 12.94 -6.31 -12.82
N GLU A 14 12.90 -7.24 -13.78
CA GLU A 14 13.19 -6.96 -15.19
C GLU A 14 12.14 -6.03 -15.80
N TYR A 15 10.85 -6.27 -15.51
CA TYR A 15 9.78 -5.40 -15.99
C TYR A 15 9.86 -4.01 -15.37
N LEU A 16 10.09 -3.90 -14.04
CA LEU A 16 10.33 -2.61 -13.39
C LEU A 16 11.52 -1.91 -14.05
N SER A 17 12.62 -2.63 -14.26
CA SER A 17 13.81 -2.07 -14.91
C SER A 17 13.52 -1.58 -16.33
N SER A 18 12.71 -2.29 -17.11
CA SER A 18 12.36 -1.89 -18.46
C SER A 18 11.47 -0.64 -18.54
N VAL A 19 10.80 -0.28 -17.44
CA VAL A 19 10.06 0.99 -17.29
C VAL A 19 10.79 2.01 -16.43
N GLY A 20 12.10 1.82 -16.19
CA GLY A 20 12.95 2.78 -15.46
C GLY A 20 12.78 2.78 -13.94
N LEU A 21 12.19 1.72 -13.38
CA LEU A 21 11.96 1.54 -11.94
C LEU A 21 12.80 0.39 -11.38
N PHE A 22 12.90 0.32 -10.06
CA PHE A 22 13.49 -0.82 -9.35
C PHE A 22 12.73 -1.13 -8.07
N ARG A 23 12.79 -2.38 -7.60
CA ARG A 23 12.15 -2.79 -6.36
C ARG A 23 13.07 -2.50 -5.17
N LYS A 24 12.54 -1.78 -4.17
CA LYS A 24 13.17 -1.68 -2.85
C LYS A 24 12.63 -2.78 -1.94
N MET A 25 13.54 -3.48 -1.26
CA MET A 25 13.17 -4.60 -0.38
C MET A 25 12.61 -4.09 0.95
N VAL A 26 11.45 -4.59 1.33
CA VAL A 26 10.84 -4.41 2.66
C VAL A 26 10.76 -5.73 3.40
N ALA A 27 10.70 -5.68 4.73
CA ALA A 27 10.46 -6.88 5.53
C ALA A 27 9.12 -7.54 5.12
N ARG A 28 9.14 -8.87 4.94
CA ARG A 28 7.97 -9.66 4.55
C ARG A 28 7.16 -10.06 5.78
N ASP A 29 6.54 -9.08 6.41
CA ASP A 29 5.69 -9.24 7.59
C ASP A 29 4.31 -8.61 7.38
N ALA A 30 3.44 -8.73 8.39
CA ALA A 30 2.10 -8.16 8.37
C ALA A 30 2.07 -6.62 8.27
N SER A 31 3.22 -5.96 8.50
CA SER A 31 3.38 -4.51 8.39
C SER A 31 4.04 -4.07 7.08
N SER A 32 4.25 -4.97 6.13
CA SER A 32 4.97 -4.70 4.87
C SER A 32 4.41 -3.52 4.06
N LEU A 33 3.08 -3.33 3.99
CA LEU A 33 2.48 -2.16 3.36
C LEU A 33 2.95 -0.86 4.01
N PHE A 34 2.84 -0.76 5.34
CA PHE A 34 3.24 0.42 6.09
C PHE A 34 4.75 0.66 6.03
N ARG A 35 5.56 -0.40 5.92
CA ARG A 35 7.00 -0.28 5.69
C ARG A 35 7.31 0.29 4.31
N ALA A 36 6.60 -0.15 3.27
CA ALA A 36 6.75 0.39 1.92
C ALA A 36 6.39 1.88 1.88
N VAL A 37 5.27 2.27 2.50
CA VAL A 37 4.88 3.69 2.61
C VAL A 37 5.88 4.49 3.45
N SER A 38 6.36 3.93 4.56
CA SER A 38 7.42 4.56 5.37
C SER A 38 8.68 4.82 4.56
N GLU A 39 9.07 3.85 3.74
CA GLU A 39 10.24 3.94 2.88
C GLU A 39 10.11 5.03 1.81
N GLN A 40 8.93 5.18 1.20
CA GLN A 40 8.67 6.23 0.20
C GLN A 40 8.63 7.63 0.83
N LEU A 41 7.98 7.77 2.00
CA LEU A 41 7.81 9.08 2.64
C LEU A 41 9.05 9.56 3.41
N TYR A 42 9.79 8.64 4.03
CA TYR A 42 10.81 8.96 5.03
C TYR A 42 12.17 8.33 4.75
N TYR A 43 12.33 7.63 3.61
CA TYR A 43 13.56 6.89 3.27
C TYR A 43 14.02 5.94 4.38
N SER A 44 13.05 5.42 5.16
CA SER A 44 13.27 4.54 6.31
C SER A 44 12.02 3.72 6.58
N GLN A 45 12.18 2.44 6.92
CA GLN A 45 11.05 1.56 7.29
C GLN A 45 10.64 1.69 8.77
N ASN A 46 11.30 2.55 9.56
CA ASN A 46 11.13 2.62 11.02
C ASN A 46 9.81 3.26 11.47
N TYR A 47 9.14 4.03 10.60
CA TYR A 47 7.90 4.73 10.94
C TYR A 47 6.64 3.90 10.67
N HIS A 48 6.77 2.64 10.27
CA HIS A 48 5.65 1.77 9.89
C HIS A 48 4.55 1.64 10.97
N ARG A 49 4.92 1.63 12.26
CA ARG A 49 3.94 1.59 13.37
C ARG A 49 3.13 2.88 13.47
N ARG A 50 3.80 4.03 13.34
CA ARG A 50 3.14 5.33 13.35
C ARG A 50 2.19 5.45 12.17
N ILE A 51 2.64 5.08 10.97
CA ILE A 51 1.80 5.12 9.77
C ILE A 51 0.57 4.21 9.90
N ARG A 52 0.71 3.03 10.52
CA ARG A 52 -0.43 2.15 10.82
C ARG A 52 -1.45 2.84 11.74
N GLN A 53 -0.98 3.48 12.81
CA GLN A 53 -1.85 4.23 13.72
C GLN A 53 -2.52 5.41 13.01
N ASP A 54 -1.75 6.21 12.27
CA ASP A 54 -2.25 7.36 11.52
C ASP A 54 -3.32 6.91 10.49
N CYS A 55 -3.15 5.74 9.87
CA CYS A 55 -4.14 5.14 8.98
C CYS A 55 -5.44 4.81 9.70
N ALA A 56 -5.38 4.15 10.86
CA ALA A 56 -6.55 3.81 11.66
C ALA A 56 -7.29 5.07 12.14
N ASP A 57 -6.56 6.08 12.62
CA ASP A 57 -7.12 7.35 13.08
C ASP A 57 -7.77 8.14 11.94
N PHE A 58 -7.15 8.12 10.76
CA PHE A 58 -7.72 8.73 9.57
C PHE A 58 -9.02 8.03 9.15
N MET A 59 -9.02 6.71 9.10
CA MET A 59 -10.22 5.93 8.78
C MET A 59 -11.33 6.16 9.81
N ARG A 60 -10.99 6.26 11.10
CA ARG A 60 -11.93 6.56 12.20
C ARG A 60 -12.60 7.92 12.04
N THR A 61 -11.81 8.94 11.72
CA THR A 61 -12.30 10.33 11.53
C THR A 61 -13.14 10.47 10.26
N ASN A 62 -12.88 9.64 9.26
CA ASN A 62 -13.54 9.66 7.95
C ASN A 62 -14.42 8.42 7.73
N ARG A 63 -15.04 7.90 8.79
CA ARG A 63 -15.77 6.62 8.81
C ARG A 63 -16.67 6.42 7.60
N CYS A 64 -17.49 7.41 7.26
CA CYS A 64 -18.47 7.31 6.17
C CYS A 64 -17.84 6.96 4.82
N ASN A 65 -16.56 7.29 4.61
CA ASN A 65 -15.84 7.01 3.37
C ASN A 65 -15.30 5.58 3.31
N PHE A 66 -15.16 4.90 4.46
CA PHE A 66 -14.47 3.60 4.56
C PHE A 66 -15.38 2.46 5.01
N GLU A 67 -16.36 2.75 5.87
CA GLU A 67 -17.30 1.75 6.41
C GLU A 67 -18.01 0.93 5.33
N PRO A 68 -18.45 1.49 4.17
CA PRO A 68 -19.05 0.69 3.10
C PRO A 68 -18.14 -0.38 2.48
N PHE A 69 -16.82 -0.26 2.66
CA PHE A 69 -15.81 -1.19 2.12
C PHE A 69 -15.30 -2.19 3.15
N VAL A 70 -15.83 -2.14 4.38
CA VAL A 70 -15.43 -2.99 5.50
C VAL A 70 -16.50 -4.04 5.77
N GLU A 71 -16.07 -5.29 5.96
CA GLU A 71 -16.96 -6.37 6.37
C GLU A 71 -17.14 -6.39 7.91
N GLY A 72 -18.39 -6.35 8.35
CA GLY A 72 -18.75 -6.42 9.77
C GLY A 72 -18.69 -5.06 10.48
N SER A 73 -18.45 -5.07 11.80
CA SER A 73 -18.33 -3.84 12.59
C SER A 73 -17.07 -3.09 12.23
N PHE A 74 -17.22 -1.82 11.91
CA PHE A 74 -16.12 -0.90 11.59
C PHE A 74 -15.14 -0.75 12.76
N GLU A 75 -15.65 -0.72 13.99
CA GLU A 75 -14.85 -0.64 15.21
C GLU A 75 -13.93 -1.85 15.35
N LYS A 76 -14.50 -3.06 15.22
CA LYS A 76 -13.69 -4.30 15.25
C LYS A 76 -12.70 -4.39 14.10
N TYR A 77 -13.01 -3.77 12.96
CA TYR A 77 -12.07 -3.66 11.85
C TYR A 77 -10.89 -2.77 12.21
N LEU A 78 -11.14 -1.59 12.80
CA LEU A 78 -10.07 -0.69 13.25
C LEU A 78 -9.22 -1.31 14.36
N GLU A 79 -9.83 -2.03 15.30
CA GLU A 79 -9.09 -2.79 16.34
C GLU A 79 -8.12 -3.80 15.70
N ARG A 80 -8.56 -4.53 14.67
CA ARG A 80 -7.68 -5.44 13.91
C ARG A 80 -6.60 -4.68 13.14
N LEU A 81 -6.96 -3.58 12.48
CA LEU A 81 -6.01 -2.73 11.77
C LEU A 81 -4.87 -2.24 12.66
N GLU A 82 -5.15 -1.92 13.92
CA GLU A 82 -4.16 -1.48 14.91
C GLU A 82 -3.25 -2.63 15.42
N ASP A 83 -3.66 -3.91 15.30
CA ASP A 83 -2.82 -5.05 15.66
C ASP A 83 -1.65 -5.21 14.67
N PRO A 84 -0.38 -5.10 15.10
CA PRO A 84 0.78 -5.24 14.23
C PRO A 84 0.91 -6.61 13.53
N LYS A 85 0.16 -7.63 13.96
CA LYS A 85 0.12 -8.96 13.35
C LYS A 85 -0.89 -9.08 12.21
N GLU A 86 -1.81 -8.13 12.07
CA GLU A 86 -2.83 -8.15 11.03
C GLU A 86 -2.30 -7.59 9.71
N THR A 87 -2.62 -8.30 8.63
CA THR A 87 -2.34 -7.87 7.26
C THR A 87 -3.45 -6.96 6.74
N VAL A 88 -3.07 -6.03 5.88
CA VAL A 88 -3.94 -4.97 5.37
C VAL A 88 -4.02 -5.01 3.84
N GLY A 89 -4.97 -4.28 3.27
CA GLY A 89 -5.31 -4.38 1.86
C GLY A 89 -5.68 -3.06 1.20
N GLN A 90 -6.59 -3.15 0.23
CA GLN A 90 -6.95 -2.04 -0.65
C GLN A 90 -7.58 -0.85 0.10
N VAL A 91 -8.36 -1.12 1.15
CA VAL A 91 -9.01 -0.07 1.96
C VAL A 91 -7.96 0.81 2.63
N GLU A 92 -6.94 0.22 3.24
CA GLU A 92 -5.84 0.97 3.86
C GLU A 92 -5.01 1.71 2.81
N ILE A 93 -4.78 1.13 1.63
CA ILE A 93 -4.07 1.84 0.56
C ILE A 93 -4.83 3.11 0.14
N LYS A 94 -6.16 3.03 0.01
CA LYS A 94 -6.98 4.22 -0.29
C LYS A 94 -6.94 5.23 0.85
N ALA A 95 -7.02 4.78 2.10
CA ALA A 95 -6.90 5.65 3.27
C ALA A 95 -5.55 6.36 3.32
N LEU A 96 -4.45 5.64 3.08
CA LEU A 96 -3.09 6.19 3.05
C LEU A 96 -2.89 7.17 1.89
N SER A 97 -3.45 6.88 0.71
CA SER A 97 -3.45 7.80 -0.43
C SER A 97 -4.12 9.13 -0.09
N GLN A 98 -5.29 9.10 0.56
CA GLN A 98 -5.99 10.31 1.00
C GLN A 98 -5.25 11.03 2.13
N LEU A 99 -4.81 10.30 3.17
CA LEU A 99 -4.11 10.84 4.33
C LEU A 99 -2.84 11.60 3.94
N TYR A 100 -2.01 11.01 3.08
CA TYR A 100 -0.75 11.61 2.64
C TYR A 100 -0.88 12.49 1.40
N ARG A 101 -2.07 12.53 0.79
CA ARG A 101 -2.35 13.26 -0.47
C ARG A 101 -1.39 12.84 -1.59
N ARG A 102 -1.22 11.53 -1.75
CA ARG A 102 -0.29 10.92 -2.71
C ARG A 102 -1.02 9.92 -3.60
N CYS A 103 -0.58 9.85 -4.84
CA CYS A 103 -0.97 8.82 -5.79
C CYS A 103 -0.17 7.54 -5.51
N PHE A 104 -0.85 6.40 -5.46
CA PHE A 104 -0.22 5.09 -5.27
C PHE A 104 -0.24 4.33 -6.59
N LEU A 105 0.94 3.96 -7.08
CA LEU A 105 1.11 3.11 -8.26
C LEU A 105 1.42 1.68 -7.81
N ILE A 106 0.47 0.76 -8.01
CA ILE A 106 0.60 -0.64 -7.57
C ILE A 106 0.96 -1.54 -8.75
N TYR A 107 2.15 -2.13 -8.69
CA TYR A 107 2.62 -3.11 -9.68
C TYR A 107 2.39 -4.54 -9.20
N ARG A 108 1.46 -5.26 -9.84
CA ARG A 108 1.11 -6.65 -9.44
C ARG A 108 1.64 -7.73 -10.38
N TYR A 109 1.69 -7.45 -11.68
CA TYR A 109 2.06 -8.44 -12.70
C TYR A 109 3.04 -7.85 -13.72
N PRO A 110 4.10 -8.58 -14.10
CA PRO A 110 5.01 -8.15 -15.16
C PRO A 110 4.29 -7.87 -16.47
N GLY A 111 4.66 -6.78 -17.15
CA GLY A 111 4.08 -6.39 -18.45
C GLY A 111 2.63 -5.85 -18.38
N LYS A 112 2.08 -5.66 -17.16
CA LYS A 112 0.79 -4.99 -16.96
C LYS A 112 1.01 -3.60 -16.37
N PRO A 113 0.26 -2.58 -16.82
CA PRO A 113 0.36 -1.25 -16.24
C PRO A 113 0.00 -1.28 -14.75
N ALA A 114 0.56 -0.33 -14.00
CA ALA A 114 0.23 -0.18 -12.58
C ALA A 114 -1.26 0.15 -12.39
N THR A 115 -1.83 -0.36 -11.30
CA THR A 115 -3.11 0.15 -10.82
C THR A 115 -2.87 1.46 -10.10
N VAL A 116 -3.60 2.51 -10.49
CA VAL A 116 -3.48 3.84 -9.90
C VAL A 116 -4.55 4.00 -8.82
N ILE A 117 -4.15 4.43 -7.64
CA ILE A 117 -5.06 4.83 -6.56
C ILE A 117 -4.73 6.27 -6.16
N SER A 118 -5.65 7.19 -6.48
CA SER A 118 -5.59 8.61 -6.09
C SER A 118 -6.99 9.14 -5.81
N GLU A 119 -7.07 10.38 -5.28
CA GLU A 119 -8.23 11.24 -5.49
C GLU A 119 -8.03 12.04 -6.78
N ASP A 120 -9.13 12.44 -7.42
CA ASP A 120 -9.12 13.19 -8.69
C ASP A 120 -8.40 14.55 -8.57
N ASP A 121 -8.30 15.09 -7.35
CA ASP A 121 -7.66 16.39 -7.06
C ASP A 121 -6.13 16.33 -6.87
N PHE A 122 -5.49 15.15 -6.94
CA PHE A 122 -4.04 15.00 -6.71
C PHE A 122 -3.17 15.06 -7.98
N VAL A 123 -3.77 15.25 -9.15
CA VAL A 123 -3.09 15.11 -10.46
C VAL A 123 -2.02 16.20 -10.72
N ASP A 124 -2.02 17.30 -9.97
CA ASP A 124 -1.11 18.45 -10.18
C ASP A 124 0.20 18.42 -9.35
N LYS A 125 0.46 17.39 -8.54
CA LYS A 125 1.74 17.28 -7.80
C LYS A 125 2.46 15.99 -8.16
N ALA A 126 3.63 16.16 -8.77
CA ALA A 126 4.54 15.13 -9.28
C ALA A 126 4.51 13.80 -8.51
N VAL A 127 4.37 12.73 -9.30
CA VAL A 127 4.15 11.35 -8.90
C VAL A 127 5.49 10.68 -8.67
N ASP A 128 5.85 10.38 -7.42
CA ASP A 128 7.10 9.66 -7.09
C ASP A 128 6.91 8.45 -6.15
N ASP A 129 5.67 8.11 -5.75
CA ASP A 129 5.45 7.04 -4.77
C ASP A 129 4.99 5.73 -5.43
N VAL A 130 5.95 4.82 -5.65
CA VAL A 130 5.71 3.44 -6.11
C VAL A 130 5.58 2.51 -4.89
N VAL A 131 4.49 1.75 -4.82
CA VAL A 131 4.26 0.72 -3.78
C VAL A 131 4.14 -0.66 -4.39
#